data_AF-A0A843BP74-F1
#
_entry.id   AF-A0A843BP74-F1
#
_cell.length_a   1.000
_cell.length_b   1.000
_cell.length_c   1.000
_cell.angle_alpha   90.00
_cell.angle_beta   90.00
_cell.angle_gamma   90.00
#
_symmetry.space_group_name_H-M   'P 1'
#
loop_
_entity.id
_entity.type
_entity.pdbx_description
1 polymer ?
#
loop_
_entity_poly.entity_id
_entity_poly.type
_entity_poly.pdbx_seq_one_letter_code
_entity_poly.pdbx_strand_id
1 'polypeptide(L)' 'MDEYEINREFYKNCTQYFEFLRKVGKTDYEFEDEYYFTMPAISNN' A
#
# COMPACT_ATOMS: atom_id res chain seq x y z
N MET A 1 5.67 -3.87 -19.39
CA MET A 1 4.93 -3.91 -18.12
C MET A 1 4.52 -2.48 -17.87
N ASP A 2 3.22 -2.22 -17.87
CA ASP A 2 2.73 -0.84 -17.77
C ASP A 2 2.93 -0.34 -16.34
N GLU A 3 3.31 0.93 -16.20
CA GLU A 3 3.54 1.58 -14.91
C GLU A 3 2.32 1.47 -13.97
N TYR A 4 1.12 1.42 -14.54
CA TYR A 4 -0.13 1.17 -13.83
C TYR A 4 -0.18 -0.22 -13.17
N GLU A 5 0.28 -1.25 -13.87
CA GLU A 5 0.28 -2.63 -13.35
C GLU A 5 1.32 -2.80 -12.25
N ILE A 6 2.51 -2.21 -12.43
CA ILE A 6 3.58 -2.18 -11.43
C ILE A 6 3.10 -1.47 -10.15
N ASN A 7 2.49 -0.29 -10.29
CA ASN A 7 1.93 0.44 -9.16
C ASN A 7 0.84 -0.36 -8.44
N ARG A 8 -0.09 -0.96 -9.19
CA ARG A 8 -1.16 -1.78 -8.61
C ARG A 8 -0.64 -2.97 -7.81
N GLU A 9 0.37 -3.67 -8.32
CA GLU A 9 1.01 -4.76 -7.59
C GLU A 9 1.76 -4.26 -6.35
N PHE A 10 2.49 -3.15 -6.46
CA PHE A 10 3.17 -2.53 -5.33
C PHE A 10 2.20 -2.16 -4.20
N TYR A 11 1.14 -1.40 -4.50
CA TYR A 11 0.18 -0.97 -3.48
C TYR A 11 -0.57 -2.15 -2.86
N LYS A 12 -0.87 -3.19 -3.64
CA LYS A 12 -1.44 -4.45 -3.13
C LYS A 12 -0.50 -5.17 -2.16
N ASN A 13 0.78 -5.23 -2.47
CA ASN A 13 1.79 -5.87 -1.61
C ASN A 13 1.95 -5.09 -0.30
N CYS A 14 1.96 -3.75 -0.36
CA CYS A 14 1.97 -2.91 0.84
C CYS A 14 0.73 -3.15 1.72
N THR A 15 -0.47 -3.27 1.14
CA THR A 15 -1.68 -3.62 1.90
C THR A 15 -1.52 -4.97 2.63
N GLN A 16 -0.99 -5.99 1.94
CA GLN A 16 -0.75 -7.30 2.55
C GLN A 16 0.28 -7.25 3.69
N TYR A 17 1.30 -6.42 3.55
CA TYR A 17 2.28 -6.16 4.61
C TYR A 17 1.62 -5.55 5.85
N PHE A 18 0.80 -4.52 5.68
CA PHE A 18 0.07 -3.91 6.81
C PHE A 18 -0.89 -4.89 7.47
N GLU A 19 -1.60 -5.71 6.69
CA GLU A 19 -2.45 -6.77 7.25
C GLU A 19 -1.65 -7.79 8.07
N PHE A 20 -0.46 -8.17 7.60
CA PHE A 20 0.43 -9.05 8.34
C PHE A 20 0.88 -8.40 9.66
N LEU A 21 1.31 -7.14 9.62
CA LEU A 21 1.70 -6.39 10.82
C LEU A 21 0.57 -6.36 11.85
N ARG A 22 -0.66 -6.03 11.43
CA ARG A 22 -1.85 -6.01 12.30
C ARG A 22 -2.11 -7.37 12.93
N LYS A 23 -1.95 -8.48 12.17
CA LYS A 23 -2.10 -9.85 12.70
C LYS A 23 -1.08 -10.20 13.76
N VAL A 24 0.15 -9.68 13.66
CA VAL A 24 1.20 -9.91 14.67
C VAL A 24 1.19 -8.86 15.79
N GLY A 25 0.19 -7.97 15.83
CA GLY A 25 0.07 -6.91 16.83
C GLY A 25 1.12 -5.81 16.70
N LYS A 26 1.70 -5.65 15.51
CA LYS A 26 2.64 -4.57 15.18
C LYS A 26 1.95 -3.56 14.27
N THR A 27 2.44 -2.33 14.31
CA THR A 27 2.04 -1.29 13.39
C THR A 27 3.28 -0.51 12.97
N ASP A 28 3.33 -0.14 11.70
CA ASP A 28 4.38 0.69 11.13
C ASP A 28 3.72 1.99 10.66
N TYR A 29 3.53 2.91 11.62
CA TYR A 29 2.77 4.13 11.41
C TYR A 29 3.47 5.08 10.43
N GLU A 30 4.80 5.16 10.46
CA GLU A 30 5.57 6.01 9.56
C GLU A 30 5.41 5.54 8.11
N PHE A 31 5.50 4.23 7.88
CA PHE A 31 5.30 3.68 6.54
C PHE A 31 3.83 3.71 6.09
N GLU A 32 2.88 3.51 7.00
CA GLU A 32 1.44 3.60 6.70
C GLU A 32 1.03 5.02 6.28
N ASP A 33 1.54 6.05 6.96
CA ASP A 33 1.32 7.46 6.59
C ASP A 33 1.90 7.80 5.22
N GLU A 34 3.15 7.39 4.94
CA GLU A 34 3.79 7.61 3.63
C GLU A 34 3.06 6.84 2.52
N TYR A 35 2.62 5.61 2.79
CA TYR A 35 1.81 4.81 1.87
C TYR A 35 0.52 5.55 1.48
N TYR A 36 -0.25 6.05 2.44
CA TYR A 36 -1.49 6.78 2.13
C TYR A 36 -1.23 8.15 1.50
N PHE A 37 -0.09 8.80 1.80
CA PHE A 37 0.30 10.08 1.19
C PHE A 37 0.69 9.92 -0.29
N THR A 38 1.38 8.83 -0.63
CA THR A 38 1.89 8.56 -1.98
C THR A 38 0.94 7.75 -2.84
N MET A 39 -0.02 7.04 -2.24
CA MET A 39 -1.00 6.24 -2.97
C MET A 39 -1.74 7.14 -3.96
N PRO A 40 -1.60 6.91 -5.28
CA PRO A 40 -2.31 7.68 -6.26
C PRO A 40 -3.80 7.53 -5.98
N ALA A 41 -4.57 8.60 -6.14
CA ALA A 41 -6.01 8.49 -6.18
C ALA A 41 -6.35 7.62 -7.39
N ILE A 42 -6.49 6.30 -7.18
CA ILE A 42 -7.01 5.35 -8.17
C ILE A 42 -8.54 5.59 -8.22
N SER A 43 -8.95 6.82 -8.46
CA SER A 43 -10.32 7.18 -8.81
C SER A 43 -10.44 6.95 -10.30
N ASN A 44 -10.84 5.73 -10.64
CA ASN A 44 -11.20 5.33 -11.98
C ASN A 44 -12.35 6.24 -12.47
N ASN A 45 -12.14 6.98 -13.57
CA ASN A 45 -13.19 7.70 -14.29
C ASN A 45 -13.58 6.90 -15.54
#